data_AF-A0A352Q303-F1
#
_entry.id   AF-A0A352Q303-F1
#
_cell.length_a   1.000
_cell.length_b   1.000
_cell.length_c   1.000
_cell.angle_alpha   90.00
_cell.angle_beta   90.00
_cell.angle_gamma   90.00
#
_symmetry.space_group_name_H-M   'P 1'
#
loop_
_entity.id
_entity.type
_entity.pdbx_description
1 polymer ?
#
loop_
_entity_poly.entity_id
_entity_poly.type
_entity_poly.pdbx_seq_one_letter_code
_entity_poly.pdbx_strand_id
1 'polypeptide(L)'
;LKELPNRINVEGFTDNLPIRNRIYPSNWELSAGRAATVVRLFASYGVNPAQMVSIGYGEHRPIADNTTPEGRAANRRVVIVVLSPEPKGDDDPALKQLGRFSYVNSNLATPTVTGLYP
;
A
#
# COMPACT_ATOMS: atom_id res chain seq x y z
N LEU A 1 13.91 7.96 2.87
CA LEU A 1 13.28 6.81 2.18
C LEU A 1 14.32 5.87 1.56
N LYS A 2 15.25 6.34 0.73
CA LYS A 2 16.23 5.47 0.04
C LYS A 2 17.12 4.63 0.96
N GLU A 3 17.45 5.17 2.13
CA GLU A 3 18.34 4.54 3.11
C GLU A 3 17.57 3.73 4.17
N LEU A 4 16.24 3.70 4.08
CA LEU A 4 15.39 3.00 5.03
C LEU A 4 15.10 1.59 4.50
N PRO A 5 15.35 0.51 5.27
CA PRO A 5 15.04 -0.86 4.85
C PRO A 5 13.52 -1.15 4.84
N ASN A 6 12.72 -0.18 5.31
CA ASN A 6 11.29 -0.26 5.52
C ASN A 6 10.48 -0.58 4.25
N ARG A 7 9.42 -1.36 4.42
CA ARG A 7 8.37 -1.50 3.39
C ARG A 7 7.58 -0.20 3.29
N ILE A 8 7.18 0.17 2.09
CA ILE A 8 6.45 1.39 1.78
C ILE A 8 5.16 1.03 1.06
N ASN A 9 4.03 1.41 1.63
CA ASN A 9 2.74 1.32 0.93
C ASN A 9 2.39 2.70 0.37
N VAL A 10 2.06 2.74 -0.91
CA VAL A 10 1.53 3.92 -1.57
C VAL A 10 0.06 3.66 -1.85
N GLU A 11 -0.82 4.43 -1.22
CA GLU A 11 -2.26 4.18 -1.16
C GLU A 11 -3.02 5.30 -1.88
N GLY A 12 -3.78 4.95 -2.91
CA GLY A 12 -4.61 5.89 -3.67
C GLY A 12 -6.07 5.86 -3.22
N PHE A 13 -6.69 7.04 -3.24
CA PHE A 13 -8.10 7.23 -2.89
C PHE A 13 -8.79 8.19 -3.88
N THR A 14 -10.10 8.04 -4.03
CA THR A 14 -10.97 8.94 -4.79
C THR A 14 -12.05 9.54 -3.88
N ASP A 15 -12.82 10.48 -4.41
CA ASP A 15 -14.14 10.79 -3.87
C ASP A 15 -15.17 9.78 -4.40
N ASN A 16 -16.45 9.99 -4.08
CA ASN A 16 -17.56 9.13 -4.48
C ASN A 16 -18.12 9.45 -5.88
N LEU A 17 -17.51 10.36 -6.65
CA LEU A 17 -18.00 10.63 -7.99
C LEU A 17 -17.52 9.51 -8.92
N PRO A 18 -18.43 8.82 -9.64
CA PRO A 18 -18.03 7.71 -10.48
C PRO A 18 -17.17 8.24 -11.64
N ILE A 19 -15.98 7.66 -11.81
CA ILE A 19 -15.17 7.86 -13.01
C ILE A 19 -15.34 6.69 -13.97
N ARG A 20 -15.43 7.01 -15.26
CA ARG A 20 -15.33 6.03 -16.33
C ARG A 20 -14.80 6.72 -17.59
N ASN A 21 -13.57 6.39 -17.97
CA ASN A 21 -12.96 6.90 -19.19
C ASN A 21 -12.12 5.81 -19.87
N ARG A 22 -11.48 6.13 -21.00
CA ARG A 22 -10.68 5.18 -21.79
C ARG A 22 -9.51 4.55 -21.01
N ILE A 23 -9.00 5.24 -19.99
CA ILE A 23 -7.84 4.83 -19.21
C ILE A 23 -8.28 4.11 -17.92
N TYR A 24 -9.28 4.64 -17.23
CA TYR A 24 -9.75 4.15 -15.94
C TYR A 24 -11.24 3.82 -16.02
N PRO A 25 -11.62 2.52 -15.98
CA PRO A 25 -13.01 2.10 -16.05
C PRO A 25 -13.78 2.36 -14.74
N SER A 26 -13.11 2.45 -13.59
CA SER A 26 -13.73 2.81 -12.31
C SER A 26 -12.76 3.56 -11.36
N ASN A 27 -13.29 3.96 -10.20
CA ASN A 27 -12.51 4.57 -9.12
C ASN A 27 -11.45 3.61 -8.55
N TRP A 28 -11.65 2.29 -8.65
CA TRP A 28 -10.65 1.29 -8.29
C TRP A 28 -9.38 1.46 -9.13
N GLU A 29 -9.50 1.46 -10.46
CA GLU A 29 -8.34 1.58 -11.35
C GLU A 29 -7.72 2.97 -11.30
N LEU A 30 -8.53 4.03 -11.16
CA LEU A 30 -7.99 5.39 -11.01
C LEU A 30 -7.11 5.50 -9.76
N SER A 31 -7.62 5.03 -8.62
CA SER A 31 -6.88 5.11 -7.36
C SER A 31 -5.58 4.30 -7.41
N ALA A 32 -5.63 3.07 -7.91
CA ALA A 32 -4.47 2.20 -8.08
C ALA A 32 -3.45 2.79 -9.08
N GLY A 33 -3.90 3.36 -10.20
CA GLY A 33 -3.04 3.99 -11.20
C GLY A 33 -2.32 5.24 -10.71
N ARG A 34 -2.98 6.06 -9.87
CA ARG A 34 -2.35 7.20 -9.20
C ARG A 34 -1.26 6.75 -8.22
N ALA A 35 -1.55 5.76 -7.38
CA ALA A 35 -0.56 5.18 -6.48
C ALA A 35 0.64 4.58 -7.24
N ALA A 36 0.38 3.84 -8.32
CA ALA A 36 1.43 3.25 -9.14
C ALA A 36 2.32 4.33 -9.79
N THR A 37 1.76 5.47 -10.16
CA THR A 37 2.53 6.60 -10.70
C THR A 37 3.50 7.17 -9.67
N VAL A 38 3.10 7.27 -8.41
CA VAL A 38 3.99 7.69 -7.32
C VAL A 38 5.08 6.64 -7.05
N VAL A 39 4.75 5.35 -7.08
CA VAL A 39 5.76 4.27 -6.97
C VAL A 39 6.80 4.39 -8.09
N ARG A 40 6.38 4.57 -9.35
CA ARG A 40 7.31 4.77 -10.47
C ARG A 40 8.16 6.02 -10.29
N LEU A 41 7.58 7.11 -9.78
CA LEU A 41 8.32 8.35 -9.50
C LEU A 41 9.40 8.10 -8.44
N PHE A 42 9.07 7.46 -7.33
CA PHE A 42 10.05 7.14 -6.29
C PHE A 42 11.14 6.18 -6.76
N ALA A 43 10.78 5.20 -7.58
CA ALA A 43 11.74 4.32 -8.24
C ALA A 43 12.69 5.12 -9.14
N SER A 44 12.18 6.08 -9.91
CA SER A 44 13.01 6.95 -10.76
C SER A 44 13.97 7.83 -9.95
N TYR A 45 13.60 8.16 -8.71
CA TYR A 45 14.50 8.83 -7.77
C TYR A 45 15.44 7.88 -7.03
N GLY A 46 15.34 6.55 -7.19
CA GLY A 46 16.27 5.57 -6.59
C GLY A 46 15.79 4.94 -5.29
N VAL A 47 14.50 5.00 -4.97
CA VAL A 47 13.92 4.14 -3.92
C VAL A 47 13.77 2.72 -4.50
N ASN A 48 14.20 1.69 -3.77
CA ASN A 48 14.15 0.31 -4.27
C ASN A 48 12.68 -0.11 -4.53
N PRO A 49 12.29 -0.46 -5.77
CA PRO A 49 10.93 -0.89 -6.09
C PRO A 49 10.46 -2.11 -5.29
N ALA A 50 11.38 -3.01 -4.92
CA ALA A 50 11.04 -4.20 -4.13
C ALA A 50 10.54 -3.87 -2.71
N GLN A 51 10.79 -2.65 -2.23
CA GLN A 51 10.28 -2.18 -0.94
C GLN A 51 8.90 -1.53 -1.05
N MET A 52 8.41 -1.25 -2.26
CA MET A 52 7.21 -0.47 -2.49
C MET A 52 6.04 -1.32 -2.96
N VAL A 53 4.84 -1.00 -2.47
CA VAL A 53 3.57 -1.57 -2.95
C VAL A 53 2.63 -0.43 -3.32
N SER A 54 1.87 -0.61 -4.41
CA SER A 54 0.80 0.30 -4.82
C SER A 54 -0.55 -0.32 -4.47
N ILE A 55 -1.41 0.43 -3.77
CA ILE A 55 -2.74 0.00 -3.32
C ILE A 55 -3.77 1.05 -3.79
N GLY A 56 -4.89 0.61 -4.34
CA GLY A 56 -6.03 1.46 -4.67
C GLY A 56 -7.26 1.10 -3.83
N TYR A 57 -7.80 2.07 -3.09
CA TYR A 57 -9.01 1.86 -2.27
C TYR A 57 -10.30 2.40 -2.92
N GLY A 58 -10.19 3.03 -4.09
CA GLY A 58 -11.30 3.76 -4.70
C GLY A 58 -11.89 4.78 -3.73
N GLU A 59 -13.22 4.81 -3.66
CA GLU A 59 -14.01 5.76 -2.87
C GLU A 59 -14.33 5.27 -1.45
N HIS A 60 -13.97 4.03 -1.10
CA HIS A 60 -14.49 3.32 0.07
C HIS A 60 -13.79 3.64 1.39
N ARG A 61 -12.86 4.61 1.40
CA ARG A 61 -12.17 5.11 2.61
C ARG A 61 -12.12 6.66 2.64
N PRO A 62 -13.29 7.33 2.72
CA PRO A 62 -13.33 8.78 2.82
C PRO A 62 -12.77 9.23 4.17
N ILE A 63 -12.13 10.40 4.18
CA ILE A 63 -11.66 11.10 5.40
C ILE A 63 -12.42 12.40 5.64
N ALA A 64 -13.19 12.84 4.65
CA ALA A 64 -14.00 14.04 4.69
C ALA A 64 -15.34 13.82 4.00
N ASP A 65 -16.27 14.74 4.21
CA ASP A 65 -17.60 14.68 3.62
C ASP A 65 -17.57 14.79 2.08
N ASN A 66 -18.24 13.87 1.39
CA ASN A 66 -18.34 13.88 -0.06
C ASN A 66 -19.42 14.85 -0.59
N THR A 67 -20.25 15.45 0.27
CA THR A 67 -21.26 16.42 -0.17
C THR A 67 -20.64 17.77 -0.53
N THR A 68 -19.51 18.15 0.09
CA THR A 68 -18.83 19.42 -0.17
C THR A 68 -17.72 19.29 -1.21
N PRO A 69 -17.48 20.32 -2.05
CA PRO A 69 -16.32 20.34 -2.95
C PRO A 69 -14.98 20.15 -2.22
N GLU A 70 -14.85 20.77 -1.05
CA GLU A 70 -13.64 20.72 -0.21
C GLU A 70 -13.40 19.32 0.34
N GLY A 71 -14.43 18.66 0.84
CA GLY A 71 -14.30 17.30 1.37
C GLY A 71 -14.03 16.27 0.27
N ARG A 72 -14.63 16.42 -0.92
CA ARG A 72 -14.24 15.62 -2.09
C ARG A 72 -12.77 15.83 -2.47
N ALA A 73 -12.29 17.07 -2.46
CA ALA A 73 -10.89 17.36 -2.74
C ALA A 73 -9.94 16.69 -1.73
N ALA A 74 -10.29 16.72 -0.43
CA ALA A 74 -9.55 16.01 0.60
C ALA A 74 -9.57 14.48 0.40
N ASN A 75 -10.68 13.92 -0.09
CA ASN A 75 -10.79 12.48 -0.35
C ASN A 75 -9.91 12.02 -1.53
N ARG A 76 -9.69 12.85 -2.56
CA ARG A 76 -8.88 12.55 -3.76
C ARG A 76 -7.35 12.61 -3.52
N ARG A 77 -6.86 11.84 -2.55
CA ARG A 77 -5.46 11.87 -2.05
C ARG A 77 -4.64 10.62 -2.41
N VAL A 78 -3.32 10.72 -2.25
CA VAL A 78 -2.41 9.58 -2.20
C VAL A 78 -1.65 9.66 -0.87
N VAL A 79 -1.60 8.55 -0.13
CA VAL A 79 -0.92 8.43 1.16
C VAL A 79 0.30 7.54 1.02
N ILE A 80 1.40 7.90 1.67
CA ILE A 80 2.61 7.09 1.72
C ILE A 80 2.78 6.63 3.15
N VAL A 81 2.68 5.31 3.36
CA VAL A 81 2.86 4.67 4.66
C VAL A 81 4.23 4.00 4.66
N VAL A 82 5.08 4.42 5.59
CA VAL A 82 6.38 3.78 5.83
C VAL A 82 6.19 2.82 7.00
N LEU A 83 6.25 1.52 6.72
CA LEU A 83 6.07 0.49 7.74
C LEU A 83 7.36 0.36 8.54
N SER A 84 7.30 0.51 9.86
CA SER A 84 8.41 0.17 10.73
C SER A 84 8.85 -1.27 10.47
N PRO A 85 10.16 -1.58 10.49
CA PRO A 85 10.59 -2.97 10.45
C PRO A 85 9.93 -3.65 11.66
N GLU A 86 9.35 -4.83 11.46
CA GLU A 86 9.02 -5.65 12.63
C GLU A 86 10.29 -5.76 13.47
N PRO A 87 10.20 -5.58 14.81
CA PRO A 87 11.34 -5.88 15.64
C PRO A 87 11.73 -7.32 15.31
N LYS A 88 12.96 -7.52 14.83
CA LYS A 88 13.53 -8.85 14.76
C LYS A 88 13.34 -9.44 16.15
N GLY A 89 12.72 -10.63 16.23
CA GLY A 89 12.45 -11.27 17.52
C GLY A 89 13.69 -11.44 18.41
N ASP A 90 14.89 -11.32 17.81
CA ASP A 90 16.19 -11.38 18.48
C ASP A 90 16.62 -10.05 19.14
N ASP A 91 16.06 -8.91 18.71
CA ASP A 91 16.43 -7.57 19.14
C ASP A 91 15.42 -6.93 20.12
N ASP A 92 14.28 -7.59 20.36
CA ASP A 92 13.29 -7.15 21.36
C ASP A 92 13.77 -7.49 22.79
N PRO A 93 14.04 -6.50 23.65
CA PRO A 93 14.44 -6.75 25.04
C PRO A 93 13.38 -7.54 25.84
N ALA A 94 12.10 -7.46 25.48
CA ALA A 94 11.04 -8.24 26.11
C ALA A 94 11.12 -9.73 25.73
N LEU A 95 11.52 -10.05 24.50
CA LEU A 95 11.72 -11.43 24.03
C LEU A 95 13.04 -12.03 24.52
N LYS A 96 14.08 -11.21 24.74
CA LYS A 96 15.33 -11.65 25.39
C LYS A 96 15.11 -12.16 26.83
N GLN A 97 14.11 -11.62 27.52
CA GLN A 97 13.79 -12.01 28.90
C GLN A 97 13.01 -13.33 28.98
N LEU A 98 12.36 -13.76 27.89
CA LEU A 98 11.56 -14.99 27.80
C LEU A 98 12.34 -16.18 27.21
N GLY A 99 13.66 -16.19 27.38
CA GLY A 99 14.57 -17.18 26.79
C GLY A 99 13.99 -18.61 26.64
N ARG A 100 14.05 -19.11 25.40
CA ARG A 100 13.76 -20.49 24.95
C ARG A 100 12.31 -20.86 24.57
N PHE A 101 11.69 -20.15 23.63
CA PHE A 101 10.71 -20.81 22.76
C PHE A 101 11.04 -20.59 21.29
N SER A 102 11.36 -21.70 20.62
CA SER A 102 11.70 -21.81 19.22
C SER A 102 10.53 -21.30 18.36
N TYR A 103 10.74 -20.22 17.61
CA TYR A 103 9.80 -19.82 16.57
C TYR A 103 9.95 -20.78 15.40
N VAL A 104 8.95 -21.66 15.24
CA VAL A 104 8.82 -22.55 14.08
C VAL A 104 8.39 -21.68 12.90
N ASN A 105 9.27 -21.57 11.90
CA ASN A 105 9.06 -20.84 10.66
C ASN A 105 7.93 -21.52 9.86
N SER A 106 6.74 -20.93 9.79
CA SER A 106 5.65 -21.39 8.92
C SER A 106 5.71 -20.66 7.58
N ASN A 107 6.71 -21.01 6.77
CA ASN A 107 6.56 -20.96 5.32
C ASN A 107 5.45 -21.94 4.93
N LEU A 108 4.21 -21.45 4.85
CA LEU A 108 3.13 -22.14 4.17
C LEU A 108 2.70 -21.32 2.95
N ALA A 109 3.21 -21.78 1.81
CA ALA A 109 2.60 -21.78 0.49
C ALA A 109 2.21 -20.42 -0.14
N THR A 110 2.97 -20.06 -1.17
CA THR A 110 2.44 -19.34 -2.33
C THR A 110 1.21 -20.06 -2.88
N PRO A 111 0.04 -19.42 -3.02
CA PRO A 111 -0.95 -19.90 -3.97
C PRO A 111 -0.52 -19.42 -5.36
N THR A 112 0.07 -20.33 -6.14
CA THR A 112 0.13 -20.17 -7.60
C THR A 112 -1.31 -20.18 -8.11
N VAL A 113 -1.88 -19.02 -8.43
CA VAL A 113 -3.13 -18.94 -9.20
C VAL A 113 -2.76 -19.06 -10.68
N THR A 114 -2.61 -20.30 -11.15
CA THR A 114 -2.74 -20.60 -12.58
C THR A 114 -4.23 -20.70 -12.88
N GLY A 115 -4.84 -19.59 -13.27
CA GLY A 115 -6.24 -19.51 -13.67
C GLY A 115 -6.35 -18.68 -14.94
N LEU A 116 -6.47 -19.39 -16.06
CA LEU A 116 -6.77 -18.87 -17.39
C LEU A 116 -8.03 -18.00 -17.34
N TYR A 117 -7.96 -16.76 -17.83
CA TYR A 117 -9.17 -16.06 -18.25
C TYR A 117 -9.56 -16.53 -19.65
N PRO A 118 -10.86 -16.79 -19.91
CA PRO A 118 -11.38 -17.05 -21.25
C PRO A 118 -11.29 -15.82 -22.16
#